data_AF-A0A9P9YEW0-F1
#
_entry.id   AF-A0A9P9YEW0-F1
#
_cell.length_a   1.000
_cell.length_b   1.000
_cell.length_c   1.000
_cell.angle_alpha   90.00
_cell.angle_beta   90.00
_cell.angle_gamma   90.00
#
_symmetry.space_group_name_H-M   'P 1'
#
loop_
_entity.id
_entity.type
_entity.pdbx_description
1 polymer ?
#
loop_
_entity_poly.entity_id
_entity_poly.type
_entity_poly.pdbx_seq_one_letter_code
_entity_poly.pdbx_strand_id
1 'polypeptide(L)'
;MHVTPPRVKGWTPLLLLICLTVTLGTTVPVGYFFGVLNAPAEIIKKWCQDILASEYDTIVTAGQLDILWTSIVSIYLIGGICGSCFSALLSDKYGR
;
A
#
# COMPACT_ATOMS: atom_id res chain seq x y z
N MET A 1 -34.23 29.41 -18.03
CA MET A 1 -33.00 30.22 -18.18
C MET A 1 -31.84 29.35 -17.73
N HIS A 2 -31.06 28.82 -18.67
CA HIS A 2 -29.93 27.95 -18.38
C HIS A 2 -28.69 28.83 -18.15
N VAL A 3 -28.39 29.15 -16.90
CA VAL A 3 -27.22 29.97 -16.53
C VAL A 3 -25.99 29.09 -16.72
N THR A 4 -25.21 29.35 -17.78
CA THR A 4 -23.91 28.71 -17.95
C THR A 4 -22.93 29.35 -16.96
N PRO A 5 -22.29 28.56 -16.06
CA PRO A 5 -21.33 29.13 -15.12
C PRO A 5 -20.11 29.67 -15.87
N PRO A 6 -19.48 30.75 -15.37
CA PRO A 6 -18.31 31.34 -16.01
C PRO A 6 -17.19 30.29 -16.10
N ARG A 7 -16.63 30.13 -17.31
CA ARG A 7 -15.55 29.18 -17.59
C ARG A 7 -14.25 29.72 -16.99
N VAL A 8 -13.99 29.40 -15.73
CA VAL A 8 -12.70 29.65 -15.08
C VAL A 8 -11.60 28.92 -15.85
N LYS A 9 -10.71 29.69 -16.47
CA LYS A 9 -9.62 29.19 -17.30
C LYS A 9 -8.37 29.07 -16.44
N GLY A 10 -8.12 27.88 -15.87
CA GLY A 10 -6.96 27.60 -15.02
C GLY A 10 -7.25 26.59 -13.91
N TRP A 11 -6.21 26.17 -13.18
CA TRP A 11 -6.35 25.32 -12.00
C TRP A 11 -7.01 26.11 -10.88
N THR A 12 -8.19 25.68 -10.42
CA THR A 12 -8.83 26.30 -9.26
C THR A 12 -8.15 25.83 -7.97
N PRO A 13 -8.08 26.69 -6.93
CA PRO A 13 -7.45 26.32 -5.66
C PRO A 13 -8.12 25.10 -5.00
N LEU A 14 -9.44 24.93 -5.20
CA LEU A 14 -10.18 23.74 -4.77
C LEU A 14 -9.65 22.46 -5.44
N LEU A 15 -9.35 22.52 -6.75
CA LEU A 15 -8.88 21.36 -7.51
C LEU A 15 -7.46 20.96 -7.08
N LEU A 16 -6.59 21.94 -6.80
CA LEU A 16 -5.28 21.69 -6.21
C LEU A 16 -5.40 21.04 -4.82
N LEU A 17 -6.34 21.51 -3.98
CA LEU A 17 -6.58 20.94 -2.66
C LEU A 17 -7.04 19.48 -2.76
N ILE A 18 -8.00 19.17 -3.65
CA ILE A 18 -8.47 17.79 -3.86
C ILE A 18 -7.33 16.89 -4.34
N CYS A 19 -6.51 17.35 -5.28
CA CYS A 19 -5.34 16.58 -5.72
C CYS A 19 -4.39 16.30 -4.55
N LEU A 20 -4.07 17.32 -3.75
CA LEU A 20 -3.16 17.17 -2.61
C LEU A 20 -3.71 16.23 -1.54
N THR A 21 -4.99 16.34 -1.18
CA THR A 21 -5.60 15.46 -0.17
C THR A 21 -5.69 14.02 -0.65
N VAL A 22 -6.06 13.78 -1.92
CA VAL A 22 -6.11 12.42 -2.49
C VAL A 22 -4.72 11.80 -2.54
N THR A 23 -3.70 12.54 -2.99
CA THR A 23 -2.32 12.04 -3.07
C THR A 23 -1.75 11.72 -1.69
N LEU A 24 -1.97 12.60 -0.70
CA LEU A 24 -1.51 12.36 0.68
C LEU A 24 -2.31 11.26 1.39
N GLY A 25 -3.61 11.15 1.10
CA GLY A 25 -4.47 10.15 1.74
C GLY A 25 -4.32 8.75 1.17
N THR A 26 -3.85 8.61 -0.08
CA THR A 26 -3.81 7.30 -0.77
C THR A 26 -2.42 6.97 -1.29
N THR A 27 -1.92 7.72 -2.27
CA THR A 27 -0.73 7.36 -3.04
C THR A 27 0.55 7.37 -2.20
N VAL A 28 0.71 8.38 -1.34
CA VAL A 28 1.91 8.52 -0.49
C VAL A 28 2.01 7.38 0.54
N PRO A 29 0.97 7.06 1.34
CA PRO A 29 0.99 5.92 2.25
C PRO A 29 1.26 4.59 1.54
N VAL A 30 0.59 4.33 0.41
CA VAL A 30 0.78 3.12 -0.40
C VAL A 30 2.24 3.00 -0.86
N GLY A 31 2.82 4.08 -1.38
CA GLY A 31 4.24 4.11 -1.79
C GLY A 31 5.20 3.95 -0.62
N TYR A 32 4.90 4.55 0.54
CA TYR A 32 5.72 4.44 1.75
C TYR A 32 5.78 3.00 2.26
N PHE A 33 4.64 2.32 2.39
CA PHE A 33 4.62 0.91 2.84
C PHE A 33 5.37 0.00 1.89
N PHE A 34 5.27 0.22 0.58
CA PHE A 34 6.02 -0.54 -0.41
C PHE A 34 7.53 -0.26 -0.34
N GLY A 35 7.92 1.01 -0.16
CA GLY A 35 9.31 1.43 -0.11
C GLY A 35 10.05 0.96 1.16
N VAL A 36 9.40 1.08 2.33
CA VAL A 36 10.00 0.76 3.62
C VAL A 36 10.31 -0.72 3.78
N LEU A 37 9.59 -1.62 3.12
CA LEU A 37 9.84 -3.06 3.22
C LEU A 37 11.18 -3.49 2.58
N ASN A 38 11.68 -2.76 1.58
CA ASN A 38 12.86 -3.17 0.83
C ASN A 38 14.18 -2.90 1.58
N ALA A 39 14.31 -1.75 2.24
CA ALA A 39 15.55 -1.35 2.90
C ALA A 39 15.98 -2.28 4.06
N PRO A 40 15.08 -2.73 4.95
CA PRO A 40 15.41 -3.65 6.04
C PRO A 40 15.14 -5.12 5.70
N ALA A 41 14.94 -5.49 4.42
CA ALA A 41 14.60 -6.86 4.02
C ALA A 41 15.54 -7.91 4.62
N GLU A 42 16.86 -7.67 4.52
CA GLU A 42 17.88 -8.57 5.06
C GLU A 42 17.94 -8.58 6.59
N ILE A 43 17.56 -7.48 7.24
CA ILE A 43 17.48 -7.40 8.71
C ILE A 43 16.31 -8.24 9.21
N ILE A 44 15.15 -8.11 8.56
CA ILE A 44 13.94 -8.88 8.90
C ILE A 44 14.18 -10.38 8.66
N LYS A 45 14.79 -10.74 7.53
CA LYS A 45 15.17 -12.13 7.23
C LYS A 45 16.08 -12.72 8.31
N LYS A 46 17.14 -12.01 8.73
CA LYS A 46 18.02 -12.47 9.81
C LYS A 46 17.27 -12.63 11.13
N TRP A 47 16.43 -11.67 11.48
CA TRP A 47 15.60 -11.77 12.68
C TRP A 47 14.67 -12.99 12.63
N CYS A 48 14.04 -13.27 11.50
CA CYS A 48 13.23 -14.49 11.33
C CYS A 48 14.07 -15.76 11.50
N GLN A 49 15.28 -15.80 10.92
CA GLN A 49 16.19 -16.93 11.08
C GLN A 49 16.57 -17.15 12.56
N ASP A 50 16.88 -16.08 13.29
CA ASP A 50 17.25 -16.14 14.71
C ASP A 50 16.10 -16.68 15.57
N ILE A 51 14.87 -16.21 15.33
CA ILE A 51 13.67 -16.69 16.05
C ILE A 51 13.37 -18.16 15.74
N LEU A 52 13.50 -18.59 14.48
CA LEU A 52 13.27 -19.99 14.12
C LEU A 52 14.32 -20.92 14.74
N ALA A 53 15.56 -20.45 14.87
CA ALA A 53 16.61 -21.20 15.55
C ALA A 53 16.41 -21.23 17.07
N SER A 54 16.02 -20.11 17.70
CA SER A 54 15.92 -20.03 19.17
C SER A 54 14.67 -20.68 19.74
N GLU A 55 13.50 -20.45 19.12
CA GLU A 55 12.20 -20.88 19.68
C GLU A 55 11.75 -22.23 19.14
N TYR A 56 12.14 -22.58 17.92
CA TYR A 56 11.66 -23.77 17.21
C TYR A 56 12.76 -24.79 16.89
N ASP A 57 14.01 -24.53 17.30
CA ASP A 57 15.20 -25.36 17.01
C ASP A 57 15.31 -25.75 15.52
N THR A 58 14.82 -24.86 14.64
CA THR A 58 14.67 -25.12 13.21
C THR A 58 15.69 -24.30 12.44
N ILE A 59 16.67 -24.99 11.84
CA ILE A 59 17.66 -24.35 11.00
C ILE A 59 17.09 -24.19 9.58
N VAL A 60 16.83 -22.95 9.22
CA VAL A 60 16.23 -22.58 7.92
C VAL A 60 17.33 -22.35 6.88
N THR A 61 17.15 -22.91 5.69
CA THR A 61 18.05 -22.62 4.55
C THR A 61 17.71 -21.27 3.90
N ALA A 62 18.67 -20.66 3.20
CA ALA A 62 18.47 -19.38 2.51
C ALA A 62 17.25 -19.38 1.58
N GLY A 63 17.02 -20.47 0.82
CA GLY A 63 15.87 -20.59 -0.06
C GLY A 63 14.52 -20.63 0.67
N GLN A 64 14.45 -21.26 1.84
CA GLN A 64 13.24 -21.26 2.67
C GLN A 64 12.97 -19.87 3.26
N LEU A 65 14.03 -19.13 3.62
CA LEU A 65 13.91 -17.76 4.11
C LEU A 65 13.43 -16.80 3.00
N ASP A 66 13.85 -17.02 1.76
CA ASP A 66 13.33 -16.29 0.60
C ASP A 66 11.86 -16.61 0.31
N ILE A 67 11.43 -17.87 0.50
CA ILE A 67 10.00 -18.23 0.40
C ILE A 67 9.19 -17.52 1.49
N LEU A 68 9.69 -17.47 2.74
CA LEU A 68 9.04 -16.71 3.81
C LEU A 68 8.96 -15.21 3.45
N TRP A 69 10.06 -14.62 3.00
CA TRP A 69 10.09 -13.21 2.62
C TRP A 69 9.13 -12.89 1.46
N THR A 70 9.14 -13.70 0.40
CA THR A 70 8.24 -13.52 -0.74
C THR A 70 6.77 -13.71 -0.36
N SER A 71 6.46 -14.59 0.60
CA SER A 71 5.11 -14.73 1.13
C SER A 71 4.64 -13.46 1.85
N ILE A 72 5.49 -12.84 2.68
CA ILE A 72 5.21 -11.58 3.39
C ILE A 72 4.91 -10.47 2.39
N VAL A 73 5.76 -10.32 1.37
CA VAL A 73 5.58 -9.31 0.31
C VAL A 73 4.33 -9.59 -0.52
N SER A 74 3.99 -10.85 -0.77
CA SER A 74 2.82 -11.23 -1.59
C SER A 74 1.48 -10.92 -0.89
N ILE A 75 1.41 -11.01 0.44
CA ILE A 75 0.20 -10.66 1.21
C ILE A 75 -0.22 -9.20 0.96
N TYR A 76 0.73 -8.30 0.72
CA TYR A 76 0.43 -6.91 0.34
C TYR A 76 -0.39 -6.82 -0.96
N LEU A 77 -0.04 -7.62 -1.97
CA LEU A 77 -0.76 -7.65 -3.24
C LEU A 77 -2.15 -8.25 -3.09
N ILE A 78 -2.30 -9.30 -2.28
CA ILE A 78 -3.60 -9.89 -1.94
C ILE A 78 -4.48 -8.83 -1.26
N GLY A 79 -3.93 -8.09 -0.30
CA GLY A 79 -4.60 -6.95 0.34
C GLY A 79 -5.02 -5.87 -0.66
N GLY A 80 -4.19 -5.57 -1.67
CA GLY A 80 -4.54 -4.64 -2.75
C GLY A 80 -5.73 -5.11 -3.61
N ILE A 81 -5.80 -6.41 -3.91
CA ILE A 81 -6.93 -6.99 -4.64
C ILE A 81 -8.21 -6.91 -3.80
N CYS A 82 -8.14 -7.35 -2.54
CA CYS A 82 -9.29 -7.27 -1.62
C CYS A 82 -9.74 -5.83 -1.39
N GLY A 83 -8.80 -4.92 -1.18
CA GLY A 83 -9.05 -3.50 -0.95
C GLY A 83 -9.67 -2.82 -2.18
N SER A 84 -9.21 -3.13 -3.39
CA SER A 84 -9.80 -2.58 -4.62
C SER A 84 -11.24 -3.06 -4.82
N CYS A 85 -11.51 -4.34 -4.57
CA CYS A 85 -12.88 -4.88 -4.60
C CYS A 85 -13.78 -4.18 -3.57
N PHE A 86 -13.31 -4.05 -2.32
CA PHE A 86 -14.09 -3.39 -1.26
C PHE A 86 -14.30 -1.90 -1.53
N SER A 87 -13.30 -1.22 -2.10
CA SER A 87 -13.39 0.20 -2.47
C SER A 87 -14.45 0.45 -3.55
N ALA A 88 -14.63 -0.49 -4.49
CA ALA A 88 -15.69 -0.40 -5.49
C ALA A 88 -17.08 -0.44 -4.83
N LEU A 89 -17.30 -1.41 -3.93
CA LEU A 89 -18.57 -1.54 -3.20
C LEU A 89 -18.88 -0.31 -2.33
N LEU A 90 -17.86 0.23 -1.66
CA LEU A 90 -18.02 1.43 -0.85
C LEU A 90 -18.27 2.67 -1.70
N SER A 91 -17.56 2.80 -2.83
CA SER A 91 -17.72 3.94 -3.73
C SER A 91 -19.13 3.99 -4.33
N ASP A 92 -19.73 2.84 -4.62
CA ASP A 92 -21.10 2.77 -5.14
C ASP A 92 -22.14 3.17 -4.09
N LYS A 93 -21.87 2.90 -2.80
CA LYS A 93 -22.82 3.17 -1.71
C LYS A 93 -22.68 4.57 -1.10
N TYR A 94 -21.45 5.06 -0.96
CA TYR A 94 -21.14 6.28 -0.22
C TYR A 94 -20.60 7.42 -1.10
N GLY A 95 -20.41 7.18 -2.40
CA GLY A 95 -19.70 8.09 -3.28
C GLY A 95 -18.19 7.90 -3.22
N ARG A 96 -17.47 8.63 -4.08
CA ARG A 96 -16.00 8.69 -4.07
C ARG A 96 -15.51 9.44 -2.83
#